data_AF-A0A8H5SIM1-F1
#
_entry.id   AF-A0A8H5SIM1-F1
#
_cell.length_a   1.000
_cell.length_b   1.000
_cell.length_c   1.000
_cell.angle_alpha   90.00
_cell.angle_beta   90.00
_cell.angle_gamma   90.00
#
_symmetry.space_group_name_H-M   'P 1'
#
loop_
_entity.id
_entity.type
_entity.pdbx_description
1 polymer ?
#
loop_
_entity_poly.entity_id
_entity_poly.type
_entity_poly.pdbx_seq_one_letter_code
_entity_poly.pdbx_strand_id
1 'polypeptide(L)'
;MSHLPASDTQQLITKINGGSFVMGDLSVERCPKLETGEVTSGVLKQMVDEVFKTFHLGKTEAMLCFMRCVKKLVRDEPLQATSLDKYKGWNKVKKHLQAAVELQEQTGQPACIPAPHLVSAIVLLTIRRARINTDRFAKNNQPFARLFGRCQMAQWLPIVVKFYKQMHNESFILKANQNTNEPVITQKTQDGHEVWVVYTSGPSPFGPRALPAQIMEQIEGLETPTDPDITMGGNGVVSADSNEPQEDQPISVILATTRAEAMQSGAEVLGKLFQPGVDQASLKLEFDLWLSEPHIRVMSREIKNDLFFWCDHHSRSWCTLIRSCLDEDRETWILETEVPADSNLTIPKGGDLDFLRLYGQLANKAFLLKSSKPEEASRLMDRVGNGIRLFAAKACEKQATVEEVKKRLVEMAKVCEGMADTMGQLDDQRRAKKADIAELWSMHVHRTGNVPDCLRRIALANCTPEEMQELNAITEPDAEDSSQSDSDWGDLQHWLQS
;
A
#
# COMPACT_ATOMS: atom_id res chain seq x y z
N MET A 1 -4.54 5.42 -40.08
CA MET A 1 -4.85 6.52 -39.15
C MET A 1 -5.94 7.35 -39.81
N SER A 2 -7.16 7.26 -39.31
CA SER A 2 -8.30 8.05 -39.80
C SER A 2 -8.23 9.43 -39.14
N HIS A 3 -7.85 10.44 -39.90
CA HIS A 3 -8.09 11.83 -39.51
C HIS A 3 -9.61 12.05 -39.51
N LEU A 4 -10.17 12.63 -38.45
CA LEU A 4 -11.51 13.20 -38.57
C LEU A 4 -11.47 14.27 -39.68
N PRO A 5 -12.49 14.37 -40.53
CA PRO A 5 -12.59 15.47 -41.46
C PRO A 5 -12.58 16.79 -40.67
N ALA A 6 -11.85 17.80 -41.15
CA ALA A 6 -11.67 19.08 -40.46
C ALA A 6 -13.00 19.75 -40.00
N SER A 7 -14.11 19.42 -40.66
CA SER A 7 -15.47 19.79 -40.29
C SER A 7 -15.87 19.32 -38.88
N ASP A 8 -15.50 18.11 -38.47
CA ASP A 8 -15.97 17.52 -37.20
C ASP A 8 -15.22 18.10 -36.00
N THR A 9 -13.93 18.42 -36.17
CA THR A 9 -13.14 19.12 -35.14
C THR A 9 -13.66 20.54 -34.92
N GLN A 10 -13.99 21.26 -36.00
CA GLN A 10 -14.53 22.62 -35.89
C GLN A 10 -15.89 22.64 -35.19
N GLN A 11 -16.78 21.69 -35.52
CA GLN A 11 -18.07 21.54 -34.84
C GLN A 11 -17.91 21.22 -33.35
N LEU A 12 -16.94 20.39 -32.99
CA LEU A 12 -16.64 20.10 -31.59
C LEU A 12 -16.13 21.34 -30.85
N ILE A 13 -15.22 22.11 -31.45
CA ILE A 13 -14.74 23.38 -30.88
C ILE A 13 -15.92 24.34 -30.67
N THR A 14 -16.85 24.44 -31.63
CA THR A 14 -18.08 25.24 -31.47
C THR A 14 -18.95 24.75 -30.31
N LYS A 15 -19.16 23.44 -30.17
CA LYS A 15 -19.91 22.86 -29.02
C LYS A 15 -19.20 23.12 -27.69
N ILE A 16 -17.88 23.01 -27.66
CA ILE A 16 -17.05 23.29 -26.49
C ILE A 16 -17.19 24.74 -26.07
N ASN A 17 -17.01 25.66 -27.01
CA ASN A 17 -17.10 27.10 -26.74
C ASN A 17 -18.53 27.54 -26.42
N GLY A 18 -19.54 26.87 -26.98
CA GLY A 18 -20.95 27.04 -26.64
C GLY A 18 -21.41 26.31 -25.37
N GLY A 19 -20.53 25.54 -24.71
CA GLY A 19 -20.84 24.80 -23.48
C GLY A 19 -21.82 23.63 -23.65
N SER A 20 -22.08 23.16 -24.88
CA SER A 20 -23.07 22.12 -25.20
C SER A 20 -22.46 20.74 -25.47
N PHE A 21 -21.17 20.57 -25.25
CA PHE A 21 -20.48 19.28 -25.43
C PHE A 21 -20.75 18.33 -24.26
N VAL A 22 -20.67 17.03 -24.53
CA VAL A 22 -20.68 16.00 -23.48
C VAL A 22 -19.28 15.40 -23.31
N MET A 23 -18.95 14.87 -22.13
CA MET A 23 -17.60 14.37 -21.83
C MET A 23 -17.12 13.30 -22.82
N GLY A 24 -18.03 12.49 -23.37
CA GLY A 24 -17.69 11.48 -24.39
C GLY A 24 -17.19 12.07 -25.72
N ASP A 25 -17.53 13.32 -26.03
CA ASP A 25 -17.04 14.03 -27.22
C ASP A 25 -15.54 14.34 -27.12
N LEU A 26 -15.01 14.39 -25.89
CA LEU A 26 -13.59 14.56 -25.62
C LEU A 26 -12.84 13.22 -25.61
N SER A 27 -13.38 12.12 -26.12
CA SER A 27 -12.62 10.87 -26.25
C SER A 27 -11.60 10.95 -27.40
N VAL A 28 -10.54 10.15 -27.36
CA VAL A 28 -9.52 10.05 -28.43
C VAL A 28 -10.15 9.61 -29.75
N GLU A 29 -11.20 8.79 -29.70
CA GLU A 29 -11.91 8.32 -30.91
C GLU A 29 -12.63 9.45 -31.64
N ARG A 30 -13.31 10.33 -30.89
CA ARG A 30 -14.05 11.48 -31.44
C ARG A 30 -13.19 12.72 -31.64
N CYS A 31 -12.13 12.84 -30.84
CA CYS A 31 -11.22 13.98 -30.85
C CYS A 31 -9.79 13.51 -30.54
N PRO A 32 -9.03 13.03 -31.55
CA PRO A 32 -7.69 12.48 -31.35
C PRO A 32 -6.72 13.50 -30.75
N LYS A 33 -6.78 14.75 -31.25
CA LYS A 33 -5.97 15.86 -30.76
C LYS A 33 -6.82 17.12 -30.78
N LEU A 34 -6.69 17.92 -29.73
CA LEU A 34 -7.25 19.25 -29.64
C LEU A 34 -6.17 20.16 -29.08
N GLU A 35 -5.83 21.22 -29.82
CA GLU A 35 -4.77 22.12 -29.35
C GLU A 35 -5.27 22.91 -28.16
N THR A 36 -4.42 23.03 -27.14
CA THR A 36 -4.80 23.64 -25.87
C THR A 36 -5.09 25.14 -26.01
N GLY A 37 -4.61 25.77 -27.10
CA GLY A 37 -4.93 27.16 -27.46
C GLY A 37 -6.35 27.37 -27.99
N GLU A 38 -6.99 26.31 -28.50
CA GLU A 38 -8.35 26.35 -29.08
C GLU A 38 -9.45 26.10 -28.04
N VAL A 39 -9.05 25.75 -26.81
CA VAL A 39 -9.95 25.27 -25.76
C VAL A 39 -9.73 26.05 -24.47
N THR A 40 -10.83 26.52 -23.88
CA THR A 40 -10.74 27.24 -22.61
C THR A 40 -10.31 26.31 -21.46
N SER A 41 -9.62 26.87 -20.46
CA SER A 41 -9.34 26.19 -19.19
C SER A 41 -10.60 25.66 -18.49
N GLY A 42 -11.78 26.16 -18.90
CA GLY A 42 -13.10 25.68 -18.50
C GLY A 42 -13.34 24.21 -18.82
N VAL A 43 -12.87 23.70 -19.97
CA VAL A 43 -13.04 22.28 -20.33
C VAL A 43 -12.27 21.38 -19.38
N LEU A 44 -11.00 21.71 -19.12
CA LEU A 44 -10.17 20.93 -18.20
C LEU A 44 -10.73 20.98 -16.77
N LYS A 45 -11.32 22.12 -16.37
CA LYS A 45 -12.05 22.25 -15.11
C LYS A 45 -13.25 21.31 -15.06
N GLN A 46 -14.02 21.21 -16.14
CA GLN A 46 -15.17 20.30 -16.21
C GLN A 46 -14.74 18.82 -16.22
N MET A 47 -13.60 18.47 -16.82
CA MET A 47 -13.06 17.09 -16.74
C MET A 47 -12.73 16.69 -15.30
N VAL A 48 -12.11 17.57 -14.51
CA VAL A 48 -11.85 17.31 -13.08
C VAL A 48 -13.17 17.25 -12.30
N ASP A 49 -14.12 18.13 -12.62
CA ASP A 49 -15.46 18.16 -12.02
C ASP A 49 -16.21 16.84 -12.23
N GLU A 50 -16.11 16.28 -13.43
CA GLU A 50 -16.70 14.97 -13.76
C GLU A 50 -16.08 13.84 -12.95
N VAL A 51 -14.75 13.83 -12.78
CA VAL A 51 -14.09 12.85 -11.91
C VAL A 51 -14.54 13.02 -10.46
N PHE A 52 -14.62 14.24 -9.95
CA PHE A 52 -15.08 14.48 -8.57
C PHE A 52 -16.52 14.01 -8.38
N LYS A 53 -17.42 14.31 -9.33
CA LYS A 53 -18.81 13.82 -9.32
C LYS A 53 -18.88 12.30 -9.36
N THR A 54 -18.10 11.68 -10.24
CA THR A 54 -18.03 10.22 -10.41
C THR A 54 -17.64 9.54 -9.11
N PHE A 55 -16.81 10.17 -8.27
CA PHE A 55 -16.37 9.64 -6.97
C PHE A 55 -17.12 10.23 -5.77
N HIS A 56 -18.23 10.92 -5.99
CA HIS A 56 -19.03 11.59 -4.96
C HIS A 56 -18.23 12.54 -4.04
N LEU A 57 -17.27 13.27 -4.62
CA LEU A 57 -16.38 14.16 -3.90
C LEU A 57 -16.92 15.59 -3.85
N GLY A 58 -17.00 16.15 -2.63
CA GLY A 58 -17.34 17.54 -2.40
C GLY A 58 -16.26 18.50 -2.93
N LYS A 59 -16.50 19.12 -4.09
CA LYS A 59 -15.59 20.11 -4.67
C LYS A 59 -15.31 21.30 -3.74
N THR A 60 -16.33 21.78 -3.03
CA THR A 60 -16.20 22.91 -2.10
C THR A 60 -15.31 22.54 -0.91
N GLU A 61 -15.49 21.33 -0.38
CA GLU A 61 -14.72 20.80 0.75
C GLU A 61 -13.26 20.53 0.35
N ALA A 62 -13.02 20.09 -0.89
CA ALA A 62 -11.71 19.77 -1.43
C ALA A 62 -11.18 20.80 -2.44
N MET A 63 -11.56 22.08 -2.32
CA MET A 63 -11.27 23.11 -3.32
C MET A 63 -9.79 23.26 -3.66
N LEU A 64 -8.91 23.17 -2.65
CA LEU A 64 -7.46 23.24 -2.85
C LEU A 64 -6.96 22.09 -3.75
N CYS A 65 -7.41 20.87 -3.49
CA CYS A 65 -7.08 19.68 -4.28
C CYS A 65 -7.65 19.81 -5.70
N PHE A 66 -8.91 20.21 -5.82
CA PHE A 66 -9.59 20.44 -7.08
C PHE A 66 -8.80 21.42 -7.98
N MET A 67 -8.45 22.60 -7.46
CA MET A 67 -7.70 23.61 -8.21
C MET A 67 -6.31 23.11 -8.62
N ARG A 68 -5.65 22.30 -7.79
CA ARG A 68 -4.36 21.69 -8.10
C ARG A 68 -4.47 20.64 -9.21
N CYS A 69 -5.53 19.84 -9.21
CA CYS A 69 -5.82 18.90 -10.29
C CYS A 69 -6.03 19.64 -11.62
N VAL A 70 -6.85 20.71 -11.62
CA VAL A 70 -7.08 21.53 -12.83
C VAL A 70 -5.78 22.16 -13.33
N LYS A 71 -5.00 22.80 -12.46
CA LYS A 71 -3.71 23.40 -12.84
C LYS A 71 -2.75 22.38 -13.44
N LYS A 72 -2.76 21.15 -12.92
CA LYS A 72 -1.94 20.06 -13.47
C LYS A 72 -2.40 19.66 -14.87
N LEU A 73 -3.70 19.48 -15.10
CA LEU A 73 -4.21 19.16 -16.44
C LEU A 73 -3.90 20.27 -17.45
N VAL A 74 -4.02 21.55 -17.06
CA VAL A 74 -3.65 22.69 -17.93
C VAL A 74 -2.20 22.57 -18.37
N ARG A 75 -1.29 22.29 -17.45
CA ARG A 75 0.15 22.20 -17.75
C ARG A 75 0.52 20.96 -18.57
N ASP A 76 -0.16 19.84 -18.30
CA ASP A 76 0.21 18.53 -18.82
C ASP A 76 -0.60 18.15 -20.09
N GLU A 77 -1.54 19.00 -20.53
CA GLU A 77 -2.18 18.99 -21.85
C GLU A 77 -2.81 17.64 -22.27
N PRO A 78 -3.76 17.08 -21.50
CA PRO A 78 -4.33 15.76 -21.76
C PRO A 78 -5.12 15.65 -23.06
N LEU A 79 -5.60 16.77 -23.61
CA LEU A 79 -6.37 16.82 -24.86
C LEU A 79 -5.52 16.53 -26.10
N GLN A 80 -4.19 16.66 -26.03
CA GLN A 80 -3.27 16.30 -27.11
C GLN A 80 -2.82 14.84 -27.05
N ALA A 81 -3.05 14.17 -25.91
CA ALA A 81 -2.66 12.78 -25.71
C ALA A 81 -3.63 11.83 -26.44
N THR A 82 -3.06 10.96 -27.27
CA THR A 82 -3.78 9.84 -27.95
C THR A 82 -3.56 8.50 -27.24
N SER A 83 -2.52 8.43 -26.42
CA SER A 83 -2.11 7.27 -25.63
C SER A 83 -1.43 7.75 -24.35
N LEU A 84 -1.35 6.90 -23.33
CA LEU A 84 -0.77 7.26 -22.03
C LEU A 84 0.72 7.64 -22.12
N ASP A 85 1.51 6.96 -22.94
CA ASP A 85 2.93 7.28 -23.18
C ASP A 85 3.15 8.63 -23.87
N LYS A 86 2.16 9.10 -24.63
CA LYS A 86 2.21 10.41 -25.31
C LYS A 86 1.69 11.55 -24.46
N TYR A 87 1.19 11.27 -23.26
CA TYR A 87 0.78 12.31 -22.34
C TYR A 87 2.00 13.03 -21.75
N LYS A 88 2.06 14.36 -21.91
CA LYS A 88 3.19 15.19 -21.45
C LYS A 88 3.47 15.04 -19.95
N GLY A 89 2.42 14.79 -19.15
CA GLY A 89 2.53 14.55 -17.72
C GLY A 89 2.96 13.13 -17.32
N TRP A 90 3.10 12.20 -18.27
CA TRP A 90 3.29 10.77 -18.00
C TRP A 90 4.55 10.48 -17.18
N ASN A 91 5.69 11.07 -17.52
CA ASN A 91 6.94 10.86 -16.79
C ASN A 91 6.82 11.18 -15.29
N LYS A 92 6.03 12.20 -14.93
CA LYS A 92 5.77 12.55 -13.54
C LYS A 92 4.83 11.55 -12.87
N VAL A 93 3.80 11.07 -13.58
CA VAL A 93 2.92 10.00 -13.09
C VAL A 93 3.75 8.73 -12.85
N LYS A 94 4.57 8.33 -13.83
CA LYS A 94 5.49 7.19 -13.73
C LYS A 94 6.43 7.29 -12.54
N LYS A 95 7.01 8.46 -12.27
CA LYS A 95 7.87 8.68 -11.09
C LYS A 95 7.12 8.40 -9.78
N HIS A 96 5.88 8.88 -9.65
CA HIS A 96 5.09 8.61 -8.44
C HIS A 96 4.61 7.16 -8.35
N LEU A 97 4.29 6.52 -9.47
CA LEU A 97 3.98 5.09 -9.50
C LEU A 97 5.17 4.27 -9.03
N GLN A 98 6.37 4.58 -9.51
CA GLN A 98 7.61 3.92 -9.09
C GLN A 98 7.84 4.10 -7.58
N ALA A 99 7.73 5.34 -7.08
CA ALA A 99 7.86 5.61 -5.65
C ALA A 99 6.81 4.87 -4.79
N ALA A 100 5.57 4.75 -5.28
CA ALA A 100 4.54 4.00 -4.58
C ALA A 100 4.82 2.48 -4.60
N VAL A 101 5.34 1.93 -5.70
CA VAL A 101 5.75 0.52 -5.74
C VAL A 101 6.92 0.26 -4.79
N GLU A 102 7.95 1.10 -4.79
CA GLU A 102 9.09 1.00 -3.85
C GLU A 102 8.60 1.05 -2.40
N LEU A 103 7.66 1.96 -2.11
CA LEU A 103 7.05 2.06 -0.78
C LEU A 103 6.25 0.81 -0.43
N GLN A 104 5.52 0.23 -1.37
CA GLN A 104 4.80 -1.02 -1.17
C GLN A 104 5.76 -2.20 -0.93
N GLU A 105 6.89 -2.25 -1.64
CA GLU A 105 7.90 -3.31 -1.50
C GLU A 105 8.64 -3.24 -0.16
N GLN A 106 9.01 -2.03 0.28
CA GLN A 106 9.66 -1.81 1.58
C GLN A 106 8.72 -2.16 2.75
N THR A 107 7.44 -1.85 2.61
CA THR A 107 6.52 -1.87 3.77
C THR A 107 5.57 -3.06 3.78
N GLY A 108 5.44 -3.77 2.65
CA GLY A 108 4.45 -4.82 2.45
C GLY A 108 3.01 -4.33 2.46
N GLN A 109 2.77 -3.02 2.44
CA GLN A 109 1.44 -2.41 2.54
C GLN A 109 1.03 -1.74 1.22
N PRO A 110 -0.28 -1.67 0.89
CA PRO A 110 -0.73 -0.93 -0.28
C PRO A 110 -0.29 0.53 -0.22
N ALA A 111 0.17 1.08 -1.34
CA ALA A 111 0.58 2.47 -1.46
C ALA A 111 -0.26 3.20 -2.50
N CYS A 112 -0.34 4.53 -2.38
CA CYS A 112 -1.08 5.37 -3.31
C CYS A 112 -0.27 6.60 -3.76
N ILE A 113 -0.54 7.05 -4.99
CA ILE A 113 0.08 8.26 -5.57
C ILE A 113 -0.74 9.52 -5.22
N PRO A 114 -0.16 10.71 -5.35
CA PRO A 114 -0.86 11.95 -5.02
C PRO A 114 -2.05 12.26 -5.93
N ALA A 115 -3.05 12.94 -5.38
CA ALA A 115 -4.35 13.20 -6.02
C ALA A 115 -4.23 13.78 -7.44
N PRO A 116 -3.43 14.83 -7.69
CA PRO A 116 -3.35 15.42 -9.02
C PRO A 116 -2.86 14.43 -10.09
N HIS A 117 -1.97 13.50 -9.72
CA HIS A 117 -1.45 12.47 -10.63
C HIS A 117 -2.47 11.36 -10.86
N LEU A 118 -3.14 10.93 -9.80
CA LEU A 118 -4.22 9.95 -9.88
C LEU A 118 -5.39 10.47 -10.75
N VAL A 119 -5.85 11.70 -10.51
CA VAL A 119 -6.90 12.34 -11.32
C VAL A 119 -6.47 12.45 -12.79
N SER A 120 -5.21 12.79 -13.06
CA SER A 120 -4.73 12.88 -14.45
C SER A 120 -4.79 11.53 -15.17
N ALA A 121 -4.40 10.45 -14.48
CA ALA A 121 -4.51 9.10 -15.02
C ALA A 121 -5.98 8.70 -15.24
N ILE A 122 -6.86 8.94 -14.26
CA ILE A 122 -8.29 8.65 -14.38
C ILE A 122 -8.90 9.41 -15.57
N VAL A 123 -8.62 10.72 -15.72
CA VAL A 123 -9.09 11.52 -16.86
C VAL A 123 -8.64 10.94 -18.20
N LEU A 124 -7.38 10.51 -18.29
CA LEU A 124 -6.86 9.91 -19.51
C LEU A 124 -7.55 8.58 -19.84
N LEU A 125 -7.81 7.77 -18.81
CA LEU A 125 -8.44 6.46 -18.96
C LEU A 125 -9.94 6.58 -19.26
N THR A 126 -10.69 7.38 -18.50
CA THR A 126 -12.16 7.36 -18.55
C THR A 126 -12.76 8.37 -19.52
N ILE A 127 -12.25 9.62 -19.52
CA ILE A 127 -12.79 10.70 -20.36
C ILE A 127 -12.12 10.68 -21.73
N ARG A 128 -10.78 10.75 -21.76
CA ARG A 128 -10.03 10.69 -23.02
C ARG A 128 -10.08 9.30 -23.65
N ARG A 129 -10.24 8.22 -22.88
CA ARG A 129 -10.11 6.83 -23.37
C ARG A 129 -8.80 6.64 -24.14
N ALA A 130 -7.72 7.18 -23.57
CA ALA A 130 -6.39 7.12 -24.13
C ALA A 130 -5.93 5.65 -24.21
N ARG A 131 -5.29 5.30 -25.33
CA ARG A 131 -4.83 3.92 -25.56
C ARG A 131 -3.72 3.53 -24.56
N ILE A 132 -3.83 2.32 -24.04
CA ILE A 132 -2.84 1.68 -23.16
C ILE A 132 -2.05 0.59 -23.90
N ASN A 133 -2.67 -0.02 -24.92
CA ASN A 133 -2.18 -1.22 -25.61
C ASN A 133 -1.07 -0.93 -26.63
N THR A 134 0.15 -0.85 -26.15
CA THR A 134 1.33 -1.20 -26.94
C THR A 134 2.23 -2.11 -26.11
N ASP A 135 2.82 -3.15 -26.71
CA ASP A 135 3.76 -4.05 -26.00
C ASP A 135 4.92 -3.26 -25.37
N ARG A 136 5.30 -2.15 -26.03
CA ARG A 136 6.28 -1.19 -25.52
C ARG A 136 5.82 -0.51 -24.24
N PHE A 137 4.54 -0.17 -24.12
CA PHE A 137 3.98 0.43 -22.92
C PHE A 137 3.96 -0.57 -21.77
N ALA A 138 3.48 -1.80 -22.02
CA ALA A 138 3.42 -2.87 -21.02
C ALA A 138 4.82 -3.12 -20.40
N LYS A 139 5.83 -3.35 -21.24
CA LYS A 139 7.20 -3.63 -20.78
C LYS A 139 7.81 -2.50 -19.93
N ASN A 140 7.52 -1.24 -20.28
CA ASN A 140 8.15 -0.10 -19.64
C ASN A 140 7.37 0.49 -18.45
N ASN A 141 6.15 0.01 -18.18
CA ASN A 141 5.27 0.60 -17.19
C ASN A 141 4.60 -0.46 -16.29
N GLN A 142 5.33 -1.51 -15.91
CA GLN A 142 4.88 -2.51 -14.93
C GLN A 142 4.34 -1.90 -13.62
N PRO A 143 4.93 -0.82 -13.05
CA PRO A 143 4.35 -0.14 -11.89
C PRO A 143 2.92 0.37 -12.11
N PHE A 144 2.58 0.78 -13.34
CA PHE A 144 1.23 1.20 -13.68
C PHE A 144 0.27 0.00 -13.66
N ALA A 145 0.61 -1.11 -14.33
CA ALA A 145 -0.23 -2.31 -14.38
C ALA A 145 -0.50 -2.86 -12.96
N ARG A 146 0.56 -3.02 -12.16
CA ARG A 146 0.49 -3.47 -10.76
C ARG A 146 -0.43 -2.60 -9.90
N LEU A 147 -0.26 -1.29 -9.96
CA LEU A 147 -0.97 -0.37 -9.08
C LEU A 147 -2.42 -0.13 -9.54
N PHE A 148 -2.66 0.07 -10.83
CA PHE A 148 -3.99 0.36 -11.35
C PHE A 148 -4.83 -0.89 -11.59
N GLY A 149 -4.23 -2.00 -12.01
CA GLY A 149 -4.88 -3.30 -12.18
C GLY A 149 -5.01 -4.00 -10.83
N ARG A 150 -3.94 -4.66 -10.37
CA ARG A 150 -3.97 -5.52 -9.18
C ARG A 150 -4.33 -4.80 -7.88
N CYS A 151 -3.78 -3.61 -7.64
CA CYS A 151 -4.07 -2.85 -6.41
C CYS A 151 -5.26 -1.89 -6.53
N GLN A 152 -5.92 -1.82 -7.69
CA GLN A 152 -7.10 -0.99 -7.95
C GLN A 152 -6.97 0.45 -7.44
N MET A 153 -5.79 1.05 -7.64
CA MET A 153 -5.38 2.33 -7.02
C MET A 153 -6.41 3.46 -7.15
N ALA A 154 -7.15 3.50 -8.26
CA ALA A 154 -8.17 4.52 -8.51
C ALA A 154 -9.28 4.56 -7.43
N GLN A 155 -9.58 3.44 -6.77
CA GLN A 155 -10.57 3.37 -5.69
C GLN A 155 -10.21 4.21 -4.47
N TRP A 156 -8.93 4.54 -4.31
CA TRP A 156 -8.44 5.32 -3.19
C TRP A 156 -8.56 6.83 -3.40
N LEU A 157 -9.04 7.29 -4.57
CA LEU A 157 -9.18 8.72 -4.86
C LEU A 157 -9.92 9.51 -3.75
N PRO A 158 -11.02 9.03 -3.14
CA PRO A 158 -11.68 9.76 -2.05
C PRO A 158 -10.77 10.01 -0.86
N ILE A 159 -9.96 9.03 -0.47
CA ILE A 159 -9.00 9.16 0.63
C ILE A 159 -7.89 10.13 0.26
N VAL A 160 -7.34 10.00 -0.95
CA VAL A 160 -6.25 10.85 -1.45
C VAL A 160 -6.70 12.32 -1.52
N VAL A 161 -7.97 12.57 -1.90
CA VAL A 161 -8.55 13.91 -1.94
C VAL A 161 -8.82 14.45 -0.54
N LYS A 162 -9.38 13.63 0.37
CA LYS A 162 -9.65 14.02 1.78
C LYS A 162 -8.38 14.53 2.48
N PHE A 163 -7.24 13.85 2.27
CA PHE A 163 -5.98 14.17 2.95
C PHE A 163 -4.98 14.97 2.11
N TYR A 164 -5.40 15.53 0.98
CA TYR A 164 -4.49 16.27 0.09
C TYR A 164 -3.84 17.48 0.77
N LYS A 165 -4.53 18.13 1.71
CA LYS A 165 -4.00 19.31 2.41
C LYS A 165 -2.79 18.94 3.28
N GLN A 166 -2.75 17.72 3.82
CA GLN A 166 -1.66 17.21 4.65
C GLN A 166 -0.55 16.58 3.80
N MET A 167 -0.90 15.70 2.86
CA MET A 167 0.10 14.91 2.10
C MET A 167 0.66 15.65 0.88
N HIS A 168 -0.04 16.68 0.40
CA HIS A 168 0.31 17.41 -0.82
C HIS A 168 0.64 16.50 -2.01
N ASN A 169 1.92 16.42 -2.40
CA ASN A 169 2.39 15.67 -3.56
C ASN A 169 3.22 14.43 -3.17
N GLU A 170 3.05 13.92 -1.95
CA GLU A 170 3.78 12.75 -1.47
C GLU A 170 2.99 11.46 -1.68
N SER A 171 3.70 10.37 -1.95
CA SER A 171 3.11 9.02 -1.98
C SER A 171 3.01 8.49 -0.56
N PHE A 172 2.00 7.67 -0.29
CA PHE A 172 1.66 7.30 1.08
C PHE A 172 1.15 5.86 1.16
N ILE A 173 1.14 5.32 2.37
CA ILE A 173 0.73 3.95 2.67
C ILE A 173 -0.71 3.94 3.17
N LEU A 174 -1.44 2.91 2.76
CA LEU A 174 -2.77 2.58 3.24
C LEU A 174 -2.67 1.36 4.16
N LYS A 175 -3.15 1.49 5.39
CA LYS A 175 -3.28 0.37 6.34
C LYS A 175 -4.75 0.09 6.63
N ALA A 176 -5.13 -1.17 6.44
CA ALA A 176 -6.46 -1.62 6.81
C ALA A 176 -6.61 -1.59 8.34
N ASN A 177 -7.64 -0.91 8.83
CA ASN A 177 -8.03 -0.91 10.23
C ASN A 177 -9.55 -1.05 10.33
N GLN A 178 -10.01 -2.24 10.74
CA GLN A 178 -11.43 -2.57 10.84
C GLN A 178 -12.15 -1.78 11.95
N ASN A 179 -11.40 -1.19 12.88
CA ASN A 179 -11.95 -0.44 14.00
C ASN A 179 -12.11 1.06 13.70
N THR A 180 -11.69 1.53 12.52
CA THR A 180 -11.82 2.94 12.12
C THR A 180 -13.01 3.15 11.20
N ASN A 181 -14.05 3.81 11.72
CA ASN A 181 -15.22 4.24 10.94
C ASN A 181 -14.88 5.36 9.97
N GLU A 182 -13.92 6.22 10.34
CA GLU A 182 -13.37 7.26 9.47
C GLU A 182 -11.88 7.05 9.25
N PRO A 183 -11.37 7.34 8.04
CA PRO A 183 -9.95 7.21 7.79
C PRO A 183 -9.17 8.26 8.60
N VAL A 184 -7.98 7.88 9.07
CA VAL A 184 -7.09 8.72 9.90
C VAL A 184 -5.71 8.76 9.27
N ILE A 185 -5.12 9.95 9.17
CA ILE A 185 -3.76 10.15 8.66
C ILE A 185 -2.78 10.38 9.81
N THR A 186 -1.62 9.73 9.73
CA THR A 186 -0.49 9.93 10.65
C THR A 186 0.81 9.93 9.88
N GLN A 187 1.81 10.66 10.36
CA GLN A 187 3.18 10.56 9.87
C GLN A 187 3.92 9.54 10.73
N LYS A 188 4.64 8.61 10.11
CA LYS A 188 5.45 7.62 10.83
C LYS A 188 6.84 7.53 10.23
N THR A 189 7.85 7.37 11.07
CA THR A 189 9.20 7.03 10.62
C THR A 189 9.25 5.54 10.31
N GLN A 190 9.58 5.19 9.07
CA GLN A 190 9.79 3.83 8.60
C GLN A 190 11.14 3.77 7.88
N ASP A 191 12.03 2.90 8.35
CA ASP A 191 13.41 2.77 7.85
C ASP A 191 14.19 4.09 7.77
N GLY A 192 13.97 4.98 8.75
CA GLY A 192 14.62 6.29 8.83
C GLY A 192 13.99 7.38 7.95
N HIS A 193 12.94 7.07 7.20
CA HIS A 193 12.20 8.02 6.39
C HIS A 193 10.82 8.31 6.97
N GLU A 194 10.41 9.58 6.97
CA GLU A 194 9.04 9.94 7.33
C GLU A 194 8.09 9.61 6.18
N VAL A 195 7.07 8.81 6.47
CA VAL A 195 6.06 8.37 5.52
C VAL A 195 4.67 8.64 6.07
N TRP A 196 3.78 9.12 5.21
CA TRP A 196 2.36 9.25 5.53
C TRP A 196 1.69 7.88 5.53
N VAL A 197 0.98 7.57 6.61
CA VAL A 197 0.20 6.35 6.76
C VAL A 197 -1.25 6.71 7.02
N VAL A 198 -2.13 6.23 6.16
CA VAL A 198 -3.57 6.39 6.30
C VAL A 198 -4.20 5.08 6.76
N TYR A 199 -4.81 5.09 7.94
CA TYR A 199 -5.60 3.99 8.46
C TYR A 199 -7.03 4.10 7.96
N THR A 200 -7.59 3.03 7.42
CA THR A 200 -8.93 3.02 6.83
C THR A 200 -9.52 1.62 6.86
N SER A 201 -10.84 1.50 6.93
CA SER A 201 -11.55 0.21 6.84
C SER A 201 -11.48 -0.43 5.45
N GLY A 202 -10.95 0.26 4.45
CA GLY A 202 -10.84 -0.19 3.06
C GLY A 202 -11.49 0.80 2.09
N PRO A 203 -11.41 0.57 0.77
CA PRO A 203 -12.23 1.33 -0.17
C PRO A 203 -13.70 1.00 0.10
N SER A 204 -14.58 2.01 0.04
CA SER A 204 -16.01 1.80 0.29
C SER A 204 -16.56 0.75 -0.70
N PRO A 205 -17.18 -0.35 -0.23
CA PRO A 205 -17.78 -1.36 -1.12
C PRO A 205 -18.97 -0.81 -1.91
N PHE A 206 -19.54 0.32 -1.47
CA PHE A 206 -20.62 1.05 -2.14
C PHE A 206 -20.11 2.21 -2.98
N GLY A 207 -18.78 2.36 -3.10
CA GLY A 207 -18.17 3.36 -3.95
C GLY A 207 -18.43 3.07 -5.44
N PRO A 208 -18.59 4.11 -6.27
CA PRO A 208 -18.67 3.96 -7.71
C PRO A 208 -17.42 3.22 -8.22
N ARG A 209 -17.59 2.30 -9.17
CA ARG A 209 -16.46 1.57 -9.78
C ARG A 209 -15.45 2.60 -10.29
N ALA A 210 -14.25 2.58 -9.73
CA ALA A 210 -13.27 3.64 -9.96
C ALA A 210 -12.83 3.74 -11.43
N LEU A 211 -12.84 2.62 -12.15
CA LEU A 211 -12.61 2.54 -13.59
C LEU A 211 -13.62 1.56 -14.23
N PRO A 212 -14.04 1.80 -15.49
CA PRO A 212 -14.83 0.83 -16.27
C PRO A 212 -14.15 -0.54 -16.35
N ALA A 213 -14.93 -1.63 -16.31
CA ALA A 213 -14.40 -3.01 -16.33
C ALA A 213 -13.51 -3.28 -17.56
N GLN A 214 -13.91 -2.78 -18.73
CA GLN A 214 -13.12 -2.90 -19.97
C GLN A 214 -11.73 -2.26 -19.87
N ILE A 215 -11.58 -1.20 -19.09
CA ILE A 215 -10.28 -0.55 -18.87
C ILE A 215 -9.47 -1.37 -17.86
N MET A 216 -10.10 -1.93 -16.84
CA MET A 216 -9.43 -2.82 -15.89
C MET A 216 -8.88 -4.07 -16.57
N GLU A 217 -9.69 -4.73 -17.40
CA GLU A 217 -9.26 -5.89 -18.20
C GLU A 217 -8.07 -5.56 -19.12
N GLN A 218 -8.09 -4.39 -19.76
CA GLN A 218 -6.96 -3.92 -20.56
C GLN A 218 -5.70 -3.69 -19.72
N ILE A 219 -5.83 -3.23 -18.49
CA ILE A 219 -4.68 -2.98 -17.60
C ILE A 219 -4.13 -4.30 -17.04
N GLU A 220 -5.02 -5.21 -16.63
CA GLU A 220 -4.65 -6.55 -16.14
C GLU A 220 -3.92 -7.35 -17.22
N GLY A 221 -4.35 -7.26 -18.48
CA GLY A 221 -3.67 -7.89 -19.62
C GLY A 221 -2.26 -7.33 -19.92
N LEU A 222 -1.81 -6.25 -19.27
CA LEU A 222 -0.46 -5.70 -19.41
C LEU A 222 0.53 -6.23 -18.37
N GLU A 223 0.05 -6.92 -17.33
CA GLU A 223 0.93 -7.62 -16.40
C GLU A 223 1.57 -8.78 -17.16
N THR A 224 2.89 -8.73 -17.33
CA THR A 224 3.62 -9.93 -17.75
C THR A 224 3.50 -10.96 -16.63
N PRO A 225 3.26 -12.26 -16.93
CA PRO A 225 3.36 -13.32 -15.95
C PRO A 225 4.75 -13.20 -15.32
N THR A 226 4.80 -12.64 -14.12
CA THR A 226 6.05 -12.53 -13.40
C THR A 226 6.14 -13.83 -12.63
N ASP A 227 7.13 -14.63 -13.00
CA ASP A 227 7.57 -15.80 -12.25
C ASP A 227 7.63 -15.42 -10.75
N PRO A 228 6.94 -16.13 -9.84
CA PRO A 228 6.74 -15.65 -8.48
C PRO A 228 7.98 -15.73 -7.56
N ASP A 229 9.20 -15.92 -8.07
CA ASP A 229 10.45 -15.81 -7.32
C ASP A 229 11.64 -15.32 -8.19
N ILE A 230 12.58 -14.57 -7.58
CA ILE A 230 13.81 -13.88 -8.11
C ILE A 230 13.62 -12.36 -8.36
N THR A 231 13.50 -11.49 -7.33
CA THR A 231 14.52 -10.83 -6.47
C THR A 231 15.28 -9.62 -7.05
N MET A 232 15.32 -8.52 -6.26
CA MET A 232 16.36 -7.48 -6.32
C MET A 232 17.68 -8.02 -5.75
N GLY A 233 18.79 -7.74 -6.44
CA GLY A 233 20.15 -7.94 -5.91
C GLY A 233 21.21 -8.12 -7.00
N GLY A 234 21.78 -7.02 -7.49
CA GLY A 234 22.60 -6.96 -8.70
C GLY A 234 24.09 -7.33 -8.60
N ASN A 235 24.61 -7.53 -9.82
CA ASN A 235 25.96 -7.33 -10.38
C ASN A 235 27.13 -8.28 -10.06
N GLY A 236 27.70 -8.81 -11.16
CA GLY A 236 29.09 -9.25 -11.27
C GLY A 236 29.36 -10.04 -12.55
N VAL A 237 29.77 -9.37 -13.63
CA VAL A 237 30.30 -10.01 -14.85
C VAL A 237 31.70 -10.55 -14.55
N VAL A 238 31.94 -11.86 -14.74
CA VAL A 238 33.19 -12.41 -15.32
C VAL A 238 32.85 -13.70 -16.06
N SER A 239 33.33 -13.80 -17.29
CA SER A 239 33.24 -14.93 -18.22
C SER A 239 34.44 -15.88 -18.03
N ALA A 240 34.23 -17.20 -18.05
CA ALA A 240 35.05 -18.21 -18.77
C ALA A 240 34.65 -19.66 -18.37
N ASP A 241 34.38 -20.47 -19.41
CA ASP A 241 34.47 -21.92 -19.58
C ASP A 241 34.49 -22.87 -18.37
N SER A 242 33.60 -23.88 -18.37
CA SER A 242 33.97 -25.28 -18.71
C SER A 242 32.86 -26.31 -18.35
N ASN A 243 32.42 -27.08 -19.37
CA ASN A 243 31.97 -28.49 -19.41
C ASN A 243 31.02 -29.13 -18.35
N GLU A 244 29.82 -29.51 -18.84
CA GLU A 244 28.89 -30.64 -18.49
C GLU A 244 28.24 -30.72 -17.08
N PRO A 245 27.07 -31.41 -16.89
CA PRO A 245 26.24 -32.20 -17.83
C PRO A 245 24.73 -31.80 -17.92
N GLN A 246 24.15 -32.17 -19.06
CA GLN A 246 22.74 -32.48 -19.40
C GLN A 246 21.56 -32.11 -18.45
N GLU A 247 20.83 -31.06 -18.86
CA GLU A 247 19.40 -30.71 -18.71
C GLU A 247 18.53 -31.36 -17.61
N ASP A 248 18.24 -30.58 -16.57
CA ASP A 248 17.07 -30.71 -15.69
C ASP A 248 15.82 -30.10 -16.36
N GLN A 249 14.95 -30.94 -16.94
CA GLN A 249 13.64 -30.48 -17.44
C GLN A 249 12.59 -30.44 -16.31
N PRO A 250 11.77 -29.37 -16.21
CA PRO A 250 10.69 -29.30 -15.23
C PRO A 250 9.62 -30.37 -15.54
N ILE A 251 9.11 -31.02 -14.50
CA ILE A 251 8.08 -32.06 -14.66
C ILE A 251 6.72 -31.37 -14.74
N SER A 252 6.05 -31.49 -15.89
CA SER A 252 4.65 -31.06 -16.05
C SER A 252 3.72 -32.01 -15.29
N VAL A 253 2.91 -31.44 -14.40
CA VAL A 253 1.94 -32.15 -13.55
C VAL A 253 0.54 -31.70 -13.96
N ILE A 254 -0.27 -32.65 -14.41
CA ILE A 254 -1.68 -32.47 -14.71
C ILE A 254 -2.48 -32.98 -13.51
N LEU A 255 -3.14 -32.07 -12.80
CA LEU A 255 -4.02 -32.36 -11.67
C LEU A 255 -5.47 -32.31 -12.16
N ALA A 256 -6.20 -33.41 -12.07
CA ALA A 256 -7.63 -33.45 -12.34
C ALA A 256 -8.40 -33.65 -11.03
N THR A 257 -9.49 -32.91 -10.85
CA THR A 257 -10.44 -33.09 -9.75
C THR A 257 -11.82 -33.31 -10.35
N THR A 258 -12.49 -34.39 -9.97
CA THR A 258 -13.85 -34.68 -10.42
C THR A 258 -14.90 -34.27 -9.40
N ARG A 259 -16.13 -34.03 -9.84
CA ARG A 259 -17.25 -33.75 -8.94
C ARG A 259 -17.46 -34.88 -7.94
N ALA A 260 -17.40 -36.14 -8.37
CA ALA A 260 -17.57 -37.29 -7.50
C ALA A 260 -16.55 -37.30 -6.34
N GLU A 261 -15.28 -37.02 -6.62
CA GLU A 261 -14.22 -36.94 -5.59
C GLU A 261 -14.42 -35.75 -4.65
N ALA A 262 -14.78 -34.58 -5.18
CA ALA A 262 -15.06 -33.39 -4.37
C ALA A 262 -16.28 -33.62 -3.44
N MET A 263 -17.32 -34.27 -3.96
CA MET A 263 -18.53 -34.60 -3.21
C MET A 263 -18.28 -35.68 -2.16
N GLN A 264 -17.50 -36.70 -2.48
CA GLN A 264 -17.17 -37.77 -1.55
C GLN A 264 -16.27 -37.28 -0.41
N SER A 265 -15.28 -36.45 -0.71
CA SER A 265 -14.38 -35.87 0.31
C SER A 265 -15.09 -34.87 1.24
N GLY A 266 -16.14 -34.22 0.75
CA GLY A 266 -16.94 -33.25 1.51
C GLY A 266 -18.21 -33.80 2.15
N ALA A 267 -18.55 -35.07 1.94
CA ALA A 267 -19.86 -35.63 2.27
C ALA A 267 -20.24 -35.44 3.75
N GLU A 268 -19.28 -35.60 4.66
CA GLU A 268 -19.50 -35.44 6.10
C GLU A 268 -19.79 -33.98 6.47
N VAL A 269 -19.01 -33.05 5.94
CA VAL A 269 -19.10 -31.62 6.25
C VAL A 269 -20.32 -30.98 5.58
N LEU A 270 -20.57 -31.32 4.31
CA LEU A 270 -21.79 -30.92 3.59
C LEU A 270 -23.05 -31.50 4.23
N GLY A 271 -22.98 -32.74 4.73
CA GLY A 271 -24.10 -33.36 5.44
C GLY A 271 -24.53 -32.55 6.67
N LYS A 272 -23.59 -31.88 7.36
CA LYS A 272 -23.84 -31.05 8.56
C LYS A 272 -24.30 -29.62 8.24
N LEU A 273 -24.24 -29.20 6.96
CA LEU A 273 -24.58 -27.86 6.51
C LEU A 273 -26.07 -27.57 6.73
N PHE A 274 -26.39 -26.47 7.40
CA PHE A 274 -27.76 -26.07 7.76
C PHE A 274 -28.57 -27.10 8.55
N GLN A 275 -27.93 -28.12 9.13
CA GLN A 275 -28.63 -29.08 9.98
C GLN A 275 -29.06 -28.45 11.32
N PRO A 276 -30.33 -28.61 11.73
CA PRO A 276 -30.80 -28.17 13.03
C PRO A 276 -30.03 -28.84 14.17
N GLY A 277 -29.57 -28.05 15.15
CA GLY A 277 -28.84 -28.56 16.31
C GLY A 277 -27.32 -28.71 16.11
N VAL A 278 -26.80 -28.46 14.90
CA VAL A 278 -25.36 -28.38 14.64
C VAL A 278 -24.90 -26.93 14.75
N ASP A 279 -23.86 -26.68 15.56
CA ASP A 279 -23.22 -25.37 15.63
C ASP A 279 -22.48 -25.05 14.32
N GLN A 280 -23.09 -24.23 13.48
CA GLN A 280 -22.56 -23.85 12.18
C GLN A 280 -21.22 -23.10 12.29
N ALA A 281 -20.96 -22.39 13.39
CA ALA A 281 -19.68 -21.69 13.56
C ALA A 281 -18.51 -22.67 13.78
N SER A 282 -18.77 -23.80 14.45
CA SER A 282 -17.76 -24.85 14.70
C SER A 282 -17.30 -25.57 13.43
N LEU A 283 -18.16 -25.62 12.40
CA LEU A 283 -17.84 -26.23 11.10
C LEU A 283 -16.80 -25.46 10.30
N LYS A 284 -16.44 -24.23 10.71
CA LYS A 284 -15.53 -23.38 9.96
C LYS A 284 -14.17 -24.01 9.69
N LEU A 285 -13.58 -24.65 10.69
CA LEU A 285 -12.28 -25.30 10.51
C LEU A 285 -12.37 -26.47 9.52
N GLU A 286 -13.44 -27.26 9.60
CA GLU A 286 -13.68 -28.38 8.67
C GLU A 286 -13.92 -27.88 7.23
N PHE A 287 -14.71 -26.82 7.06
CA PHE A 287 -14.92 -26.19 5.75
C PHE A 287 -13.65 -25.53 5.19
N ASP A 288 -12.85 -24.82 6.00
CA ASP A 288 -11.61 -24.18 5.51
C ASP A 288 -10.53 -25.21 5.15
N LEU A 289 -10.56 -26.41 5.74
CA LEU A 289 -9.67 -27.52 5.38
C LEU A 289 -10.12 -28.26 4.11
N TRP A 290 -11.42 -28.39 3.90
CA TRP A 290 -11.96 -29.11 2.75
C TRP A 290 -12.14 -28.22 1.51
N LEU A 291 -12.58 -26.97 1.67
CA LEU A 291 -12.83 -26.06 0.56
C LEU A 291 -11.52 -25.71 -0.15
N SER A 292 -11.55 -25.87 -1.47
CA SER A 292 -10.47 -25.52 -2.36
C SER A 292 -11.07 -25.01 -3.68
N GLU A 293 -10.30 -24.25 -4.46
CA GLU A 293 -10.75 -23.83 -5.78
C GLU A 293 -11.15 -25.00 -6.70
N PRO A 294 -10.37 -26.10 -6.80
CA PRO A 294 -10.76 -27.28 -7.57
C PRO A 294 -12.14 -27.82 -7.16
N HIS A 295 -12.38 -27.96 -5.85
CA HIS A 295 -13.63 -28.46 -5.30
C HIS A 295 -14.81 -27.53 -5.66
N ILE A 296 -14.65 -26.22 -5.44
CA ILE A 296 -15.72 -25.24 -5.71
C ILE A 296 -16.07 -25.21 -7.19
N ARG A 297 -15.09 -25.37 -8.11
CA ARG A 297 -15.37 -25.30 -9.55
C ARG A 297 -16.17 -26.49 -10.08
N VAL A 298 -16.01 -27.68 -9.49
CA VAL A 298 -16.70 -28.91 -9.94
C VAL A 298 -18.03 -29.19 -9.23
N MET A 299 -18.33 -28.48 -8.13
CA MET A 299 -19.61 -28.64 -7.43
C MET A 299 -20.82 -28.28 -8.30
N SER A 300 -21.99 -28.81 -7.95
CA SER A 300 -23.25 -28.38 -8.56
C SER A 300 -23.62 -26.96 -8.12
N ARG A 301 -24.43 -26.28 -8.93
CA ARG A 301 -24.92 -24.93 -8.61
C ARG A 301 -25.64 -24.85 -7.27
N GLU A 302 -26.41 -25.88 -6.94
CA GLU A 302 -27.17 -25.98 -5.68
C GLU A 302 -26.24 -25.90 -4.47
N ILE A 303 -25.18 -26.71 -4.48
CA ILE A 303 -24.19 -26.75 -3.40
C ILE A 303 -23.38 -25.45 -3.34
N LYS A 304 -23.05 -24.86 -4.49
CA LYS A 304 -22.39 -23.55 -4.53
C LYS A 304 -23.24 -22.45 -3.89
N ASN A 305 -24.55 -22.46 -4.12
CA ASN A 305 -25.46 -21.51 -3.48
C ASN A 305 -25.52 -21.71 -1.96
N ASP A 306 -25.65 -22.95 -1.51
CA ASP A 306 -25.71 -23.28 -0.09
C ASP A 306 -24.40 -22.89 0.62
N LEU A 307 -23.26 -23.22 0.02
CA LEU A 307 -21.95 -22.80 0.50
C LEU A 307 -21.78 -21.29 0.48
N PHE A 308 -22.30 -20.58 -0.54
CA PHE A 308 -22.22 -19.14 -0.61
C PHE A 308 -22.90 -18.48 0.60
N PHE A 309 -24.13 -18.89 0.93
CA PHE A 309 -24.85 -18.32 2.08
C PHE A 309 -24.16 -18.63 3.40
N TRP A 310 -23.63 -19.84 3.56
CA TRP A 310 -22.88 -20.20 4.75
C TRP A 310 -21.56 -19.43 4.85
N CYS A 311 -20.80 -19.33 3.76
CA CYS A 311 -19.52 -18.60 3.69
C CYS A 311 -19.70 -17.11 3.93
N ASP A 312 -20.81 -16.50 3.51
CA ASP A 312 -21.10 -15.08 3.74
C ASP A 312 -21.12 -14.72 5.23
N HIS A 313 -21.57 -15.67 6.06
CA HIS A 313 -21.65 -15.54 7.51
C HIS A 313 -20.39 -16.01 8.24
N HIS A 314 -19.68 -17.02 7.74
CA HIS A 314 -18.62 -17.71 8.49
C HIS A 314 -17.21 -17.69 7.86
N SER A 315 -17.10 -17.65 6.53
CA SER A 315 -15.82 -17.68 5.80
C SER A 315 -15.85 -16.89 4.49
N ARG A 316 -15.86 -15.55 4.61
CA ARG A 316 -16.06 -14.61 3.48
C ARG A 316 -15.00 -14.67 2.38
N SER A 317 -13.83 -15.24 2.66
CA SER A 317 -12.74 -15.40 1.67
C SER A 317 -13.17 -16.21 0.45
N TRP A 318 -14.12 -17.12 0.61
CA TRP A 318 -14.59 -17.99 -0.48
C TRP A 318 -15.72 -17.38 -1.32
N CYS A 319 -16.44 -16.39 -0.80
CA CYS A 319 -17.62 -15.82 -1.46
C CYS A 319 -17.32 -15.24 -2.85
N THR A 320 -16.16 -14.62 -3.03
CA THR A 320 -15.76 -14.07 -4.33
C THR A 320 -15.56 -15.17 -5.36
N LEU A 321 -14.87 -16.26 -4.98
CA LEU A 321 -14.60 -17.39 -5.86
C LEU A 321 -15.90 -18.12 -6.22
N ILE A 322 -16.73 -18.43 -5.22
CA ILE A 322 -18.02 -19.10 -5.44
C ILE A 322 -18.91 -18.27 -6.37
N ARG A 323 -18.98 -16.93 -6.16
CA ARG A 323 -19.76 -16.04 -7.03
C ARG A 323 -19.22 -16.00 -8.45
N SER A 324 -17.89 -16.04 -8.63
CA SER A 324 -17.27 -16.00 -9.95
C SER A 324 -17.52 -17.25 -10.79
N CYS A 325 -17.79 -18.40 -10.16
CA CYS A 325 -18.02 -19.68 -10.84
C CYS A 325 -19.39 -20.30 -10.52
N LEU A 326 -20.35 -19.48 -10.08
CA LEU A 326 -21.67 -19.93 -9.63
C LEU A 326 -22.46 -20.62 -10.73
N ASP A 327 -22.36 -20.10 -11.95
CA ASP A 327 -23.04 -20.61 -13.13
C ASP A 327 -22.20 -21.63 -13.91
N GLU A 328 -20.98 -21.93 -13.45
CA GLU A 328 -20.16 -22.98 -14.03
C GLU A 328 -20.60 -24.34 -13.46
N ASP A 329 -21.01 -25.28 -14.30
CA ASP A 329 -21.34 -26.65 -13.89
C ASP A 329 -20.41 -27.63 -14.62
N ARG A 330 -19.27 -27.94 -14.00
CA ARG A 330 -18.22 -28.78 -14.59
C ARG A 330 -18.16 -30.12 -13.86
N GLU A 331 -18.09 -31.22 -14.62
CA GLU A 331 -17.87 -32.56 -14.04
C GLU A 331 -16.42 -32.75 -13.57
N THR A 332 -15.47 -32.08 -14.23
CA THR A 332 -14.03 -32.23 -13.99
C THR A 332 -13.33 -30.90 -14.20
N TRP A 333 -12.35 -30.62 -13.36
CA TRP A 333 -11.47 -29.48 -13.45
C TRP A 333 -10.02 -29.94 -13.52
N ILE A 334 -9.23 -29.35 -14.42
CA ILE A 334 -7.84 -29.74 -14.68
C ILE A 334 -6.92 -28.53 -14.48
N LEU A 335 -5.84 -28.72 -13.73
CA LEU A 335 -4.75 -27.75 -13.54
C LEU A 335 -3.45 -28.36 -14.03
N GLU A 336 -2.81 -27.72 -14.99
CA GLU A 336 -1.48 -28.06 -15.47
C GLU A 336 -0.45 -27.13 -14.79
N THR A 337 0.54 -27.69 -14.10
CA THR A 337 1.59 -26.93 -13.39
C THR A 337 2.93 -27.63 -13.45
N GLU A 338 4.04 -26.89 -13.52
CA GLU A 338 5.39 -27.42 -13.63
C GLU A 338 6.16 -27.30 -12.31
N VAL A 339 6.93 -28.34 -11.92
CA VAL A 339 7.74 -28.31 -10.68
C VAL A 339 9.19 -28.74 -10.94
N PRO A 340 10.21 -28.01 -10.42
CA PRO A 340 11.62 -28.38 -10.53
C PRO A 340 11.94 -29.67 -9.78
N ALA A 341 12.76 -30.53 -10.40
CA ALA A 341 13.07 -31.88 -9.89
C ALA A 341 13.97 -31.89 -8.65
N ASP A 342 14.84 -30.89 -8.46
CA ASP A 342 15.82 -30.88 -7.37
C ASP A 342 15.68 -29.66 -6.45
N SER A 343 15.27 -29.92 -5.21
CA SER A 343 15.42 -28.97 -4.10
C SER A 343 16.02 -29.72 -2.93
N ASN A 344 17.34 -29.56 -2.75
CA ASN A 344 18.00 -29.97 -1.52
C ASN A 344 17.41 -29.16 -0.35
N LEU A 345 16.92 -29.85 0.69
CA LEU A 345 16.33 -29.23 1.88
C LEU A 345 17.42 -28.63 2.76
N THR A 346 17.98 -27.50 2.34
CA THR A 346 18.78 -26.64 3.21
C THR A 346 17.86 -25.58 3.81
N ILE A 347 18.01 -25.28 5.10
CA ILE A 347 17.25 -24.20 5.75
C ILE A 347 17.64 -22.87 5.08
N PRO A 348 16.72 -22.17 4.39
CA PRO A 348 17.04 -20.90 3.74
C PRO A 348 17.51 -19.88 4.78
N LYS A 349 18.46 -19.01 4.38
CA LYS A 349 18.92 -17.90 5.24
C LYS A 349 17.82 -16.86 5.50
N GLY A 350 16.79 -16.81 4.63
CA GLY A 350 15.60 -15.98 4.81
C GLY A 350 14.51 -16.74 5.56
N GLY A 351 14.18 -16.28 6.77
CA GLY A 351 12.88 -16.46 7.42
C GLY A 351 12.43 -17.88 7.79
N ASP A 352 12.09 -18.08 9.07
CA ASP A 352 11.45 -19.31 9.57
C ASP A 352 10.08 -19.59 8.89
N LEU A 353 9.43 -18.57 8.32
CA LEU A 353 8.16 -18.68 7.59
C LEU A 353 8.30 -19.30 6.19
N ASP A 354 9.37 -18.99 5.44
CA ASP A 354 9.57 -19.52 4.09
C ASP A 354 9.92 -21.01 4.15
N PHE A 355 10.66 -21.40 5.20
CA PHE A 355 10.90 -22.80 5.52
C PHE A 355 9.59 -23.56 5.79
N LEU A 356 8.69 -23.01 6.63
CA LEU A 356 7.39 -23.63 6.94
C LEU A 356 6.45 -23.69 5.72
N ARG A 357 6.51 -22.70 4.83
CA ARG A 357 5.71 -22.67 3.59
C ARG A 357 6.13 -23.75 2.60
N LEU A 358 7.43 -23.89 2.34
CA LEU A 358 7.99 -24.97 1.52
C LEU A 358 7.62 -26.34 2.10
N TYR A 359 7.63 -26.42 3.43
CA TYR A 359 7.21 -27.58 4.19
C TYR A 359 5.74 -27.97 3.97
N GLY A 360 4.83 -27.00 4.10
CA GLY A 360 3.41 -27.21 3.85
C GLY A 360 3.13 -27.65 2.42
N GLN A 361 3.88 -27.12 1.44
CA GLN A 361 3.76 -27.53 0.03
C GLN A 361 4.24 -28.96 -0.20
N LEU A 362 5.37 -29.37 0.37
CA LEU A 362 5.88 -30.74 0.28
C LEU A 362 4.96 -31.75 0.99
N ALA A 363 4.42 -31.40 2.15
CA ALA A 363 3.48 -32.23 2.89
C ALA A 363 2.15 -32.40 2.15
N ASN A 364 1.59 -31.31 1.60
CA ASN A 364 0.40 -31.39 0.75
C ASN A 364 0.66 -32.24 -0.50
N LYS A 365 1.81 -32.09 -1.16
CA LYS A 365 2.16 -32.89 -2.34
C LYS A 365 2.31 -34.37 -2.00
N ALA A 366 2.95 -34.71 -0.89
CA ALA A 366 3.09 -36.09 -0.42
C ALA A 366 1.73 -36.72 -0.07
N PHE A 367 0.85 -35.94 0.56
CA PHE A 367 -0.52 -36.34 0.86
C PHE A 367 -1.33 -36.61 -0.42
N LEU A 368 -1.20 -35.75 -1.42
CA LEU A 368 -1.88 -35.86 -2.72
C LEU A 368 -1.37 -37.03 -3.58
N LEU A 369 -0.08 -37.38 -3.46
CA LEU A 369 0.54 -38.49 -4.20
C LEU A 369 0.31 -39.85 -3.53
N LYS A 370 -0.19 -39.89 -2.29
CA LYS A 370 -0.33 -41.12 -1.50
C LYS A 370 -1.15 -42.22 -2.19
N SER A 371 -2.11 -41.82 -3.02
CA SER A 371 -3.04 -42.73 -3.72
C SER A 371 -2.56 -43.13 -5.12
N SER A 372 -1.79 -42.28 -5.81
CA SER A 372 -1.38 -42.49 -7.21
C SER A 372 0.08 -42.93 -7.36
N LYS A 373 0.97 -42.49 -6.47
CA LYS A 373 2.41 -42.82 -6.45
C LYS A 373 2.92 -42.96 -5.01
N PRO A 374 2.58 -44.07 -4.32
CA PRO A 374 2.80 -44.23 -2.89
C PRO A 374 4.28 -44.23 -2.47
N GLU A 375 5.17 -44.74 -3.32
CA GLU A 375 6.63 -44.74 -3.05
C GLU A 375 7.22 -43.32 -3.10
N GLU A 376 6.73 -42.49 -4.02
CA GLU A 376 7.15 -41.09 -4.16
C GLU A 376 6.55 -40.23 -3.04
N ALA A 377 5.30 -40.50 -2.65
CA ALA A 377 4.67 -39.94 -1.47
C ALA A 377 5.45 -40.28 -0.18
N SER A 378 5.90 -41.54 -0.04
CA SER A 378 6.72 -41.95 1.11
C SER A 378 8.05 -41.21 1.16
N ARG A 379 8.75 -41.07 0.02
CA ARG A 379 10.01 -40.31 -0.07
C ARG A 379 9.82 -38.83 0.26
N LEU A 380 8.72 -38.23 -0.18
CA LEU A 380 8.37 -36.85 0.17
C LEU A 380 8.01 -36.72 1.65
N MET A 381 7.28 -37.67 2.23
CA MET A 381 6.97 -37.68 3.68
C MET A 381 8.22 -37.87 4.54
N ASP A 382 9.18 -38.70 4.11
CA ASP A 382 10.47 -38.85 4.80
C ASP A 382 11.29 -37.54 4.75
N ARG A 383 11.27 -36.87 3.60
CA ARG A 383 11.86 -35.53 3.45
C ARG A 383 11.18 -34.53 4.36
N VAL A 384 9.84 -34.54 4.44
CA VAL A 384 9.05 -33.74 5.40
C VAL A 384 9.47 -34.07 6.85
N GLY A 385 9.54 -35.34 7.23
CA GLY A 385 10.01 -35.73 8.56
C GLY A 385 11.41 -35.20 8.92
N ASN A 386 12.33 -35.11 7.96
CA ASN A 386 13.70 -34.65 8.20
C ASN A 386 13.82 -33.14 8.45
N GLY A 387 13.11 -32.31 7.70
CA GLY A 387 13.13 -30.86 7.95
C GLY A 387 12.24 -30.40 9.09
N ILE A 388 11.20 -31.13 9.51
CA ILE A 388 10.56 -30.88 10.81
C ILE A 388 11.59 -31.05 11.95
N ARG A 389 12.46 -32.07 11.86
CA ARG A 389 13.55 -32.29 12.82
C ARG A 389 14.60 -31.16 12.76
N LEU A 390 14.97 -30.70 11.56
CA LEU A 390 15.89 -29.56 11.40
C LEU A 390 15.31 -28.25 11.95
N PHE A 391 14.01 -28.00 11.75
CA PHE A 391 13.32 -26.83 12.30
C PHE A 391 13.29 -26.87 13.83
N ALA A 392 12.94 -28.01 14.41
CA ALA A 392 12.94 -28.20 15.85
C ALA A 392 14.34 -27.98 16.45
N ALA A 393 15.40 -28.50 15.81
CA ALA A 393 16.77 -28.28 16.25
C ALA A 393 17.18 -26.79 16.21
N LYS A 394 16.82 -26.06 15.15
CA LYS A 394 17.10 -24.63 15.01
C LYS A 394 16.30 -23.77 15.99
N ALA A 395 15.05 -24.15 16.28
CA ALA A 395 14.22 -23.50 17.30
C ALA A 395 14.82 -23.68 18.71
N CYS A 396 15.35 -24.88 19.02
CA CYS A 396 16.06 -25.14 20.25
C CYS A 396 17.39 -24.34 20.37
N GLU A 397 18.16 -24.20 19.28
CA GLU A 397 19.36 -23.34 19.27
C GLU A 397 19.03 -21.86 19.52
N LYS A 398 17.97 -21.33 18.89
CA LYS A 398 17.53 -19.95 19.15
C LYS A 398 17.13 -19.76 20.61
N GLN A 399 16.46 -20.73 21.22
CA GLN A 399 16.09 -20.67 22.64
C GLN A 399 17.30 -20.71 23.57
N ALA A 400 18.33 -21.50 23.24
CA ALA A 400 19.60 -21.52 23.98
C ALA A 400 20.36 -20.17 23.87
N THR A 401 20.38 -19.55 22.69
CA THR A 401 21.03 -18.23 22.51
C THR A 401 20.32 -17.10 23.26
N VAL A 402 19.00 -17.15 23.39
CA VAL A 402 18.22 -16.16 24.16
C VAL A 402 18.52 -16.27 25.66
N GLU A 403 18.63 -17.49 26.20
CA GLU A 403 18.99 -17.68 27.62
C GLU A 403 20.46 -17.31 27.90
N GLU A 404 21.38 -17.54 26.96
CA GLU A 404 22.79 -17.09 27.07
C GLU A 404 22.90 -15.56 27.07
N VAL A 405 22.13 -14.86 26.21
CA VAL A 405 22.05 -13.39 26.18
C VAL A 405 21.44 -12.82 27.45
N LYS A 406 20.41 -13.50 27.99
CA LYS A 406 19.78 -13.12 29.26
C LYS A 406 20.74 -13.29 30.44
N LYS A 407 21.55 -14.35 30.45
CA LYS A 407 22.60 -14.57 31.44
C LYS A 407 23.69 -13.48 31.38
N ARG A 408 24.12 -13.08 30.17
CA ARG A 408 25.07 -11.97 29.97
C ARG A 408 24.51 -10.61 30.36
N LEU A 409 23.22 -10.36 30.15
CA LEU A 409 22.54 -9.15 30.61
C LEU A 409 22.48 -9.06 32.14
N VAL A 410 22.30 -10.19 32.83
CA VAL A 410 22.33 -10.26 34.30
C VAL A 410 23.76 -10.06 34.84
N GLU A 411 24.78 -10.55 34.14
CA GLU A 411 26.19 -10.30 34.50
C GLU A 411 26.61 -8.84 34.23
N MET A 412 26.15 -8.22 33.14
CA MET A 412 26.35 -6.78 32.88
C MET A 412 25.66 -5.89 33.92
N ALA A 413 24.46 -6.25 34.39
CA ALA A 413 23.77 -5.51 35.43
C ALA A 413 24.55 -5.50 36.76
N LYS A 414 25.22 -6.61 37.11
CA LYS A 414 26.09 -6.68 38.29
C LYS A 414 27.39 -5.87 38.15
N VAL A 415 27.91 -5.73 36.92
CA VAL A 415 29.07 -4.86 36.64
C VAL A 415 28.67 -3.38 36.75
N CYS A 416 27.45 -3.02 36.37
CA CYS A 416 26.92 -1.67 36.54
C CYS A 416 26.64 -1.33 38.02
N GLU A 417 26.24 -2.29 38.85
CA GLU A 417 26.08 -2.11 40.30
C GLU A 417 27.43 -1.93 41.01
N GLY A 418 28.50 -2.60 40.56
CA GLY A 418 29.85 -2.47 41.13
C GLY A 418 30.56 -1.13 40.83
N MET A 419 30.09 -0.36 39.84
CA MET A 419 30.61 0.98 39.54
C MET A 419 30.01 2.08 40.44
N ALA A 420 28.98 1.77 41.23
CA ALA A 420 28.28 2.74 42.08
C ALA A 420 28.94 2.95 43.46
N ASP A 421 29.87 2.09 43.89
CA ASP A 421 30.49 2.16 45.23
C ASP A 421 31.73 3.06 45.32
N THR A 422 32.19 3.64 44.20
CA THR A 422 33.35 4.54 44.18
C THR A 422 33.02 5.88 43.57
N MET A 423 32.37 6.79 44.30
CA MET A 423 32.56 8.24 44.09
C MET A 423 31.87 9.09 45.17
N GLY A 424 32.61 9.33 46.26
CA GLY A 424 32.43 10.48 47.14
C GLY A 424 32.86 11.80 46.47
N GLN A 425 32.40 12.08 45.25
CA GLN A 425 32.70 13.30 44.47
C GLN A 425 31.42 14.08 44.14
N LEU A 426 30.66 14.46 45.17
CA LEU A 426 29.27 14.92 45.02
C LEU A 426 29.06 16.45 44.95
N ASP A 427 30.10 17.30 45.02
CA ASP A 427 29.90 18.77 45.07
C ASP A 427 30.21 19.53 43.76
N ASP A 428 31.07 19.00 42.88
CA ASP A 428 31.40 19.67 41.61
C ASP A 428 30.40 19.34 40.48
N GLN A 429 29.70 18.21 40.57
CA GLN A 429 28.77 17.75 39.54
C GLN A 429 27.43 18.52 39.52
N ARG A 430 27.08 19.18 40.63
CA ARG A 430 25.83 19.96 40.74
C ARG A 430 25.92 21.29 40.00
N ARG A 431 27.12 21.91 40.00
CA ARG A 431 27.36 23.20 39.34
C ARG A 431 27.41 23.09 37.80
N ALA A 432 27.94 21.99 37.27
CA ALA A 432 27.98 21.73 35.83
C ALA A 432 26.57 21.55 35.22
N LYS A 433 25.66 20.84 35.91
CA LYS A 433 24.29 20.60 35.43
C LYS A 433 23.42 21.86 35.35
N LYS A 434 23.66 22.87 36.19
CA LYS A 434 22.88 24.13 36.18
C LYS A 434 23.16 24.95 34.91
N ALA A 435 24.43 25.10 34.54
CA ALA A 435 24.85 25.92 33.40
C ALA A 435 24.23 25.39 32.09
N ASP A 436 24.25 24.08 31.90
CA ASP A 436 23.68 23.41 30.72
C ASP A 436 22.15 23.59 30.65
N ILE A 437 21.46 23.53 31.79
CA ILE A 437 20.01 23.75 31.87
C ILE A 437 19.67 25.21 31.53
N ALA A 438 20.45 26.18 32.03
CA ALA A 438 20.24 27.60 31.78
C ALA A 438 20.43 28.00 30.30
N GLU A 439 21.45 27.44 29.64
CA GLU A 439 21.70 27.68 28.21
C GLU A 439 20.55 27.15 27.34
N LEU A 440 20.10 25.92 27.58
CA LEU A 440 18.98 25.32 26.86
C LEU A 440 17.66 26.05 27.13
N TRP A 441 17.48 26.54 28.36
CA TRP A 441 16.31 27.32 28.75
C TRP A 441 16.25 28.65 27.97
N SER A 442 17.34 29.43 27.99
CA SER A 442 17.44 30.69 27.25
C SER A 442 17.24 30.51 25.75
N MET A 443 17.85 29.46 25.17
CA MET A 443 17.69 29.16 23.73
C MET A 443 16.22 28.88 23.36
N HIS A 444 15.45 28.18 24.20
CA HIS A 444 14.04 27.90 23.92
C HIS A 444 13.13 29.08 24.15
N VAL A 445 13.36 29.87 25.21
CA VAL A 445 12.62 31.13 25.39
C VAL A 445 12.82 32.03 24.17
N HIS A 446 14.05 32.17 23.68
CA HIS A 446 14.37 33.03 22.54
C HIS A 446 13.81 32.52 21.19
N ARG A 447 13.76 31.20 20.99
CA ARG A 447 13.29 30.61 19.72
C ARG A 447 11.78 30.42 19.64
N THR A 448 11.13 30.08 20.74
CA THR A 448 9.73 29.64 20.75
C THR A 448 8.83 30.44 21.68
N GLY A 449 9.38 31.38 22.46
CA GLY A 449 8.63 32.17 23.45
C GLY A 449 8.05 31.34 24.61
N ASN A 450 8.41 30.06 24.69
CA ASN A 450 7.91 29.12 25.69
C ASN A 450 8.93 28.00 25.93
N VAL A 451 8.97 27.46 27.15
CA VAL A 451 9.88 26.40 27.58
C VAL A 451 9.16 25.05 27.58
N PRO A 452 9.69 24.01 26.93
CA PRO A 452 9.08 22.67 26.94
C PRO A 452 8.94 22.08 28.35
N ASP A 453 7.84 21.38 28.62
CA ASP A 453 7.55 20.81 29.95
C ASP A 453 8.57 19.78 30.43
N CYS A 454 9.23 19.07 29.51
CA CYS A 454 10.31 18.17 29.86
C CYS A 454 11.52 18.92 30.46
N LEU A 455 11.87 20.08 29.90
CA LEU A 455 12.97 20.91 30.39
C LEU A 455 12.61 21.56 31.75
N ARG A 456 11.35 21.97 31.94
CA ARG A 456 10.85 22.43 33.26
C ARG A 456 10.98 21.37 34.34
N ARG A 457 10.60 20.13 34.04
CA ARG A 457 10.70 19.01 34.98
C ARG A 457 12.15 18.65 35.30
N ILE A 458 13.03 18.73 34.30
CA ILE A 458 14.47 18.52 34.49
C ILE A 458 15.05 19.62 35.39
N ALA A 459 14.70 20.89 35.17
CA ALA A 459 15.15 21.98 36.03
C ALA A 459 14.61 21.87 37.47
N LEU A 460 13.32 21.57 37.65
CA LEU A 460 12.73 21.34 38.98
C LEU A 460 13.38 20.19 39.76
N ALA A 461 13.91 19.19 39.06
CA ALA A 461 14.59 18.06 39.66
C ALA A 461 16.07 18.32 39.98
N ASN A 462 16.68 19.36 39.39
CA ASN A 462 18.14 19.57 39.44
C ASN A 462 18.57 20.95 39.94
N CYS A 463 17.67 21.93 39.98
CA CYS A 463 17.90 23.31 40.43
C CYS A 463 17.23 23.56 41.79
N THR A 464 17.78 24.45 42.62
CA THR A 464 17.09 24.88 43.84
C THR A 464 15.90 25.78 43.50
N PRO A 465 14.97 26.02 44.44
CA PRO A 465 13.84 26.94 44.21
C PRO A 465 14.26 28.35 43.78
N GLU A 466 15.38 28.86 44.30
CA GLU A 466 15.95 30.17 43.95
C GLU A 466 16.48 30.17 42.51
N GLU A 467 17.17 29.09 42.11
CA GLU A 467 17.68 28.92 40.74
C GLU A 467 16.56 28.72 39.72
N MET A 468 15.46 28.10 40.14
CA MET A 468 14.24 28.02 39.35
C MET A 468 13.58 29.39 39.17
N GLN A 469 13.66 30.28 40.17
CA GLN A 469 13.20 31.66 40.00
C GLN A 469 14.09 32.43 39.01
N GLU A 470 15.41 32.27 39.07
CA GLU A 470 16.35 32.86 38.11
C GLU A 470 16.05 32.42 36.67
N LEU A 471 15.82 31.13 36.44
CA LEU A 471 15.48 30.60 35.11
C LEU A 471 14.15 31.13 34.57
N ASN A 472 13.15 31.30 35.43
CA ASN A 472 11.85 31.84 35.03
C ASN A 472 11.90 33.34 34.73
N ALA A 473 12.81 34.09 35.36
CA ALA A 473 13.03 35.51 35.07
C ALA A 473 13.58 35.76 33.64
N ILE A 474 14.26 34.77 33.04
CA ILE A 474 14.74 34.84 31.63
C ILE A 474 13.57 34.94 30.62
N THR A 475 12.33 34.67 31.06
CA THR A 475 11.11 34.67 30.22
C THR A 475 10.41 36.03 30.12
N GLU A 476 10.79 37.01 30.94
CA GLU A 476 10.23 38.37 30.86
C GLU A 476 11.14 39.26 30.00
N PRO A 477 10.66 39.79 28.85
CA PRO A 477 11.45 40.76 28.10
C PRO A 477 11.55 42.05 28.94
N ASP A 478 12.77 42.58 29.07
CA ASP A 478 13.03 43.88 29.67
C ASP A 478 12.08 44.93 29.07
N ALA A 479 11.08 45.32 29.86
CA ALA A 479 10.19 46.43 29.60
C ALA A 479 10.71 47.67 30.32
N GLU A 480 11.99 48.01 30.16
CA GLU A 480 12.56 49.30 30.57
C GLU A 480 13.69 49.71 29.61
N ASP A 481 13.32 50.30 28.46
CA ASP A 481 14.08 51.43 27.90
C ASP A 481 13.19 52.24 26.92
N SER A 482 12.20 52.94 27.48
CA SER A 482 11.54 54.05 26.78
C SER A 482 10.93 55.03 27.79
N SER A 483 11.78 55.68 28.57
CA SER A 483 11.42 56.84 29.38
C SER A 483 12.54 57.88 29.40
N GLN A 484 12.86 58.46 28.23
CA GLN A 484 13.32 59.86 28.15
C GLN A 484 13.33 60.41 26.71
N SER A 485 12.18 60.95 26.28
CA SER A 485 12.12 62.28 25.66
C SER A 485 10.66 62.77 25.65
N ASP A 486 10.26 63.43 26.73
CA ASP A 486 9.19 64.41 26.67
C ASP A 486 9.64 65.56 25.77
N SER A 487 8.87 65.85 24.71
CA SER A 487 8.45 67.19 24.26
C SER A 487 8.16 67.21 22.76
N ASP A 488 7.12 67.97 22.42
CA ASP A 488 6.70 68.37 21.07
C ASP A 488 6.12 67.29 20.17
N TRP A 489 4.78 67.22 20.14
CA TRP A 489 3.96 67.78 19.06
C TRP A 489 2.52 67.31 19.28
N GLY A 490 1.86 67.92 20.27
CA GLY A 490 0.44 68.18 20.11
C GLY A 490 0.32 69.25 19.05
N ASP A 491 0.03 68.86 17.81
CA ASP A 491 -0.76 69.67 16.88
C ASP A 491 -1.05 68.91 15.59
N LEU A 492 -2.27 69.13 15.10
CA LEU A 492 -2.74 68.93 13.74
C LEU A 492 -3.26 67.53 13.37
N GLN A 493 -4.27 67.17 14.14
CA GLN A 493 -5.54 66.61 13.70
C GLN A 493 -6.32 67.58 12.75
N HIS A 494 -5.65 68.17 11.76
CA HIS A 494 -6.27 69.05 10.76
C HIS A 494 -5.41 68.95 9.50
N TRP A 495 -6.00 68.54 8.36
CA TRP A 495 -5.41 68.11 7.07
C TRP A 495 -5.15 66.59 6.99
N LEU A 496 -5.86 65.74 6.25
CA LEU A 496 -6.83 65.87 5.16
C LEU A 496 -7.63 64.56 5.06
N GLN A 497 -8.93 64.63 5.37
CA GLN A 497 -9.92 64.23 4.38
C GLN A 497 -9.66 65.05 3.10
N SER A 498 -9.20 64.39 2.06
CA SER A 498 -9.45 64.69 0.64
C SER A 498 -9.31 63.40 -0.15
#